data_AF-A0A538GAY3-F1
#
_entry.id   AF-A0A538GAY3-F1
#
_cell.length_a   1.000
_cell.length_b   1.000
_cell.length_c   1.000
_cell.angle_alpha   90.00
_cell.angle_beta   90.00
_cell.angle_gamma   90.00
#
_symmetry.space_group_name_H-M   'P 1'
#
loop_
_entity.id
_entity.type
_entity.pdbx_description
1 polymer ?
#
loop_
_entity_poly.entity_id
_entity_poly.type
_entity_poly.pdbx_seq_one_letter_code
_entity_poly.pdbx_strand_id
1 'polypeptide(L)'
;MRKIGFVLAVALVAIALPLAAQADPATNQSVDVTGWNDLGPNPTADIHGTASLIRRDNGVSMSFHTSGLPANQPVTVWWIIVDPATGNVVSAQFADGHIVGGDGVASFAGSLRVGDTSGCFHPAFPCAGLTDARGQVVLLLARVHGDKDPGRIPDQIHTSEATSVNPLDDLCPLLVDGSRPFCQVQAALFTPVS
;
A
#
# COMPACT_ATOMS: atom_id res chain seq x y z
N MET A 1 -0.58 -79.45 -31.68
CA MET A 1 -0.26 -78.17 -32.36
C MET A 1 -1.17 -77.08 -31.79
N ARG A 2 -0.58 -75.94 -31.40
CA ARG A 2 -1.17 -74.75 -30.73
C ARG A 2 -2.18 -73.99 -31.61
N LYS A 3 -3.09 -73.22 -30.96
CA LYS A 3 -3.43 -71.79 -31.22
C LYS A 3 -4.61 -71.40 -30.29
N ILE A 4 -4.37 -71.00 -29.04
CA ILE A 4 -4.19 -69.62 -28.52
C ILE A 4 -5.31 -68.67 -28.98
N GLY A 5 -6.20 -68.33 -28.03
CA GLY A 5 -7.32 -67.40 -28.20
C GLY A 5 -6.90 -65.92 -28.16
N PHE A 6 -7.77 -65.07 -28.66
CA PHE A 6 -7.66 -63.62 -28.62
C PHE A 6 -8.78 -63.07 -27.73
N VAL A 7 -8.40 -62.65 -26.52
CA VAL A 7 -9.23 -61.79 -25.67
C VAL A 7 -8.80 -60.36 -25.97
N LEU A 8 -9.73 -59.56 -26.50
CA LEU A 8 -9.50 -58.16 -26.81
C LEU A 8 -9.61 -57.34 -25.51
N ALA A 9 -8.47 -56.96 -24.92
CA ALA A 9 -8.43 -56.06 -23.78
C ALA A 9 -8.50 -54.61 -24.29
N VAL A 10 -9.62 -53.94 -24.05
CA VAL A 10 -9.77 -52.49 -24.27
C VAL A 10 -9.09 -51.78 -23.10
N ALA A 11 -7.90 -51.23 -23.33
CA ALA A 11 -7.21 -50.39 -22.35
C ALA A 11 -7.84 -48.99 -22.34
N LEU A 12 -8.58 -48.64 -21.28
CA LEU A 12 -8.93 -47.26 -20.97
C LEU A 12 -7.65 -46.53 -20.52
N VAL A 13 -7.11 -45.68 -21.38
CA VAL A 13 -6.09 -44.70 -20.98
C VAL A 13 -6.82 -43.51 -20.35
N ALA A 14 -6.85 -43.46 -19.02
CA ALA A 14 -7.27 -42.27 -18.29
C ALA A 14 -6.17 -41.21 -18.44
N ILE A 15 -6.41 -40.21 -19.29
CA ILE A 15 -5.54 -39.04 -19.44
C ILE A 15 -5.69 -38.22 -18.15
N ALA A 16 -4.77 -38.39 -17.20
CA ALA A 16 -4.64 -37.50 -16.06
C ALA A 16 -4.10 -36.15 -16.57
N LEU A 17 -4.99 -35.24 -16.92
CA LEU A 17 -4.62 -33.84 -17.12
C LEU A 17 -4.10 -33.32 -15.77
N PRO A 18 -2.89 -32.75 -15.69
CA PRO A 18 -2.48 -32.06 -14.49
C PRO A 18 -3.44 -30.88 -14.30
N LEU A 19 -4.24 -30.91 -13.23
CA LEU A 19 -4.91 -29.72 -12.73
C LEU A 19 -3.80 -28.74 -12.34
N ALA A 20 -3.44 -27.84 -13.26
CA ALA A 20 -2.71 -26.64 -12.88
C ALA A 20 -3.63 -25.90 -11.90
N ALA A 21 -3.20 -25.77 -10.65
CA ALA A 21 -3.89 -24.92 -9.68
C ALA A 21 -3.97 -23.51 -10.29
N GLN A 22 -5.17 -23.10 -10.70
CA GLN A 22 -5.39 -21.74 -11.14
C GLN A 22 -5.33 -20.88 -9.89
N ALA A 23 -4.36 -19.96 -9.84
CA ALA A 23 -4.36 -18.93 -8.81
C ALA A 23 -5.65 -18.12 -8.92
N ASP A 24 -6.21 -17.72 -7.79
CA ASP A 24 -7.44 -16.93 -7.80
C ASP A 24 -7.23 -15.65 -8.60
N PRO A 25 -8.26 -15.18 -9.33
CA PRO A 25 -8.14 -13.97 -10.11
C PRO A 25 -7.78 -12.79 -9.21
N ALA A 26 -7.08 -11.81 -9.79
CA ALA A 26 -6.75 -10.58 -9.10
C ALA A 26 -8.04 -9.80 -8.81
N THR A 27 -8.17 -9.29 -7.58
CA THR A 27 -9.26 -8.38 -7.22
C THR A 27 -8.78 -6.95 -7.39
N ASN A 28 -9.51 -6.14 -8.15
CA ASN A 28 -9.23 -4.73 -8.33
C ASN A 28 -10.19 -3.90 -7.47
N GLN A 29 -9.65 -3.02 -6.64
CA GLN A 29 -10.39 -2.05 -5.86
C GLN A 29 -9.99 -0.63 -6.31
N SER A 30 -10.93 0.30 -6.25
CA SER A 30 -10.69 1.72 -6.47
C SER A 30 -11.44 2.50 -5.39
N VAL A 31 -10.77 3.47 -4.79
CA VAL A 31 -11.34 4.35 -3.75
C VAL A 31 -10.86 5.78 -3.97
N ASP A 32 -11.55 6.73 -3.37
CA ASP A 32 -11.14 8.12 -3.39
C ASP A 32 -9.87 8.33 -2.56
N VAL A 33 -9.00 9.21 -3.06
CA VAL A 33 -7.93 9.80 -2.26
C VAL A 33 -8.53 11.00 -1.55
N THR A 34 -8.49 10.98 -0.23
CA THR A 34 -9.13 11.98 0.61
C THR A 34 -8.15 12.63 1.57
N GLY A 35 -8.41 13.87 1.98
CA GLY A 35 -7.65 14.51 3.05
C GLY A 35 -7.64 13.66 4.31
N TRP A 36 -6.53 13.66 5.04
CA TRP A 36 -6.42 13.01 6.34
C TRP A 36 -5.62 13.90 7.26
N ASN A 37 -5.94 13.89 8.56
CA ASN A 37 -5.30 14.80 9.50
C ASN A 37 -4.93 14.10 10.80
N ASP A 38 -4.84 12.76 10.85
CA ASP A 38 -4.53 11.90 12.01
C ASP A 38 -5.30 12.11 13.34
N LEU A 39 -6.07 13.20 13.47
CA LEU A 39 -6.91 13.51 14.62
C LEU A 39 -8.13 12.59 14.72
N GLY A 40 -8.42 11.88 13.64
CA GLY A 40 -9.48 10.88 13.58
C GLY A 40 -9.06 9.66 12.75
N PRO A 41 -9.62 8.47 13.06
CA PRO A 41 -9.30 7.23 12.34
C PRO A 41 -9.85 7.19 10.91
N ASN A 42 -10.72 8.14 10.55
CA ASN A 42 -11.40 8.16 9.26
C ASN A 42 -10.88 9.29 8.37
N PRO A 43 -10.69 9.03 7.05
CA PRO A 43 -10.40 10.08 6.10
C PRO A 43 -11.53 11.12 6.02
N THR A 44 -11.20 12.36 5.66
CA THR A 44 -12.16 13.46 5.56
C THR A 44 -12.99 13.35 4.27
N ALA A 45 -14.06 14.16 4.15
CA ALA A 45 -14.87 14.22 2.92
C ALA A 45 -14.20 15.04 1.78
N ASP A 46 -12.96 15.49 1.97
CA ASP A 46 -12.22 16.31 1.00
C ASP A 46 -11.51 15.39 -0.01
N ILE A 47 -11.99 15.32 -1.24
CA ILE A 47 -11.49 14.39 -2.28
C ILE A 47 -10.45 15.10 -3.16
N HIS A 48 -9.31 14.45 -3.37
CA HIS A 48 -8.17 14.97 -4.11
C HIS A 48 -7.75 14.12 -5.31
N GLY A 49 -8.30 12.91 -5.45
CA GLY A 49 -7.96 12.00 -6.53
C GLY A 49 -8.50 10.60 -6.33
N THR A 50 -7.81 9.61 -6.90
CA THR A 50 -8.23 8.21 -6.90
C THR A 50 -7.03 7.31 -6.70
N ALA A 51 -7.20 6.28 -5.87
CA ALA A 51 -6.23 5.22 -5.68
C ALA A 51 -6.84 3.88 -6.10
N SER A 52 -6.01 2.98 -6.59
CA SER A 52 -6.39 1.62 -6.92
C SER A 52 -5.48 0.63 -6.21
N LEU A 53 -6.05 -0.50 -5.81
CA LEU A 53 -5.34 -1.62 -5.19
C LEU A 53 -5.71 -2.90 -5.93
N ILE A 54 -4.69 -3.59 -6.43
CA ILE A 54 -4.81 -4.91 -7.05
C ILE A 54 -4.33 -5.93 -6.03
N ARG A 55 -5.19 -6.85 -5.63
CA ARG A 55 -4.89 -7.92 -4.67
C ARG A 55 -4.77 -9.26 -5.39
N ARG A 56 -3.73 -10.00 -5.04
CA ARG A 56 -3.51 -11.42 -5.39
C ARG A 56 -3.10 -12.16 -4.12
N ASP A 57 -3.16 -13.48 -4.12
CA ASP A 57 -2.84 -14.27 -2.92
C ASP A 57 -1.41 -14.04 -2.42
N ASN A 58 -0.49 -13.67 -3.32
CA ASN A 58 0.91 -13.46 -3.00
C ASN A 58 1.29 -11.99 -2.75
N GLY A 59 0.35 -11.05 -2.80
CA GLY A 59 0.65 -9.65 -2.53
C GLY A 59 -0.33 -8.65 -3.14
N VAL A 60 0.02 -7.38 -2.98
CA VAL A 60 -0.76 -6.24 -3.46
C VAL A 60 0.08 -5.34 -4.36
N SER A 61 -0.60 -4.58 -5.22
CA SER A 61 0.01 -3.50 -6.01
C SER A 61 -0.92 -2.30 -6.03
N MET A 62 -0.37 -1.09 -5.93
CA MET A 62 -1.14 0.14 -5.90
C MET A 62 -0.76 1.11 -7.00
N SER A 63 -1.72 1.95 -7.34
CA SER A 63 -1.50 3.26 -7.93
C SER A 63 -2.24 4.30 -7.10
N PHE A 64 -1.62 5.45 -6.86
CA PHE A 64 -2.18 6.54 -6.07
C PHE A 64 -2.04 7.82 -6.88
N HIS A 65 -3.12 8.31 -7.46
CA HIS A 65 -3.15 9.55 -8.24
C HIS A 65 -3.86 10.64 -7.44
N THR A 66 -3.19 11.78 -7.27
CA THR A 66 -3.71 12.85 -6.42
C THR A 66 -3.30 14.25 -6.86
N SER A 67 -4.00 15.24 -6.32
CA SER A 67 -3.80 16.67 -6.55
C SER A 67 -3.83 17.45 -5.24
N GLY A 68 -3.50 18.75 -5.27
CA GLY A 68 -3.54 19.59 -4.06
C GLY A 68 -2.39 19.35 -3.09
N LEU A 69 -1.34 18.64 -3.54
CA LEU A 69 -0.09 18.53 -2.79
C LEU A 69 0.73 19.83 -2.93
N PRO A 70 1.58 20.18 -1.96
CA PRO A 70 2.50 21.30 -2.10
C PRO A 70 3.43 21.09 -3.30
N ALA A 71 3.37 22.02 -4.25
CA ALA A 71 4.18 21.96 -5.45
C ALA A 71 5.68 21.96 -5.10
N ASN A 72 6.46 21.13 -5.79
CA ASN A 72 7.90 21.01 -5.57
C ASN A 72 8.31 20.53 -4.17
N GLN A 73 7.46 19.86 -3.40
CA GLN A 73 7.87 19.27 -2.13
C GLN A 73 8.09 17.74 -2.26
N PRO A 74 9.00 17.14 -1.46
CA PRO A 74 9.15 15.71 -1.40
C PRO A 74 7.94 15.07 -0.71
N VAL A 75 7.45 13.98 -1.29
CA VAL A 75 6.33 13.21 -0.75
C VAL A 75 6.67 11.72 -0.82
N THR A 76 6.28 11.00 0.23
CA THR A 76 6.33 9.54 0.29
C THR A 76 4.92 8.97 0.43
N VAL A 77 4.70 7.78 -0.10
CA VAL A 77 3.50 6.96 0.14
C VAL A 77 3.91 5.72 0.94
N TRP A 78 3.11 5.40 1.96
CA TRP A 78 3.34 4.28 2.86
C TRP A 78 2.21 3.26 2.79
N TRP A 79 2.59 1.99 2.85
CA TRP A 79 1.69 0.89 3.20
C TRP A 79 1.46 0.90 4.70
N ILE A 80 0.26 1.23 5.15
CA ILE A 80 -0.16 1.02 6.53
C ILE A 80 -1.10 -0.19 6.53
N ILE A 81 -0.61 -1.30 7.08
CA ILE A 81 -1.32 -2.56 7.12
C ILE A 81 -2.01 -2.67 8.48
N VAL A 82 -3.32 -2.87 8.44
CA VAL A 82 -4.17 -2.91 9.63
C VAL A 82 -4.81 -4.28 9.74
N ASP A 83 -4.76 -4.84 10.95
CA ASP A 83 -5.51 -6.04 11.30
C ASP A 83 -7.01 -5.69 11.34
N PRO A 84 -7.85 -6.28 10.47
CA PRO A 84 -9.28 -5.97 10.42
C PRO A 84 -10.03 -6.38 11.68
N ALA A 85 -9.55 -7.36 12.46
CA ALA A 85 -10.23 -7.87 13.64
C ALA A 85 -10.01 -6.94 14.85
N THR A 86 -8.82 -6.36 14.97
CA THR A 86 -8.45 -5.52 16.12
C THR A 86 -8.43 -4.03 15.80
N GLY A 87 -8.34 -3.65 14.52
CA GLY A 87 -8.11 -2.27 14.08
C GLY A 87 -6.69 -1.77 14.33
N ASN A 88 -5.79 -2.62 14.83
CA ASN A 88 -4.42 -2.22 15.13
C ASN A 88 -3.56 -2.18 13.86
N VAL A 89 -2.67 -1.19 13.80
CA VAL A 89 -1.59 -1.17 12.80
C VAL A 89 -0.61 -2.29 13.10
N VAL A 90 -0.39 -3.19 12.14
CA VAL A 90 0.53 -4.33 12.27
C VAL A 90 1.80 -4.15 11.44
N SER A 91 1.77 -3.28 10.44
CA SER A 91 2.97 -2.93 9.67
C SER A 91 2.85 -1.54 9.07
N ALA A 92 3.96 -0.81 9.01
CA ALA A 92 4.13 0.36 8.16
C ALA A 92 5.39 0.20 7.29
N GLN A 93 5.25 0.30 5.96
CA GLN A 93 6.36 0.07 5.01
C GLN A 93 6.34 1.07 3.87
N PHE A 94 7.53 1.46 3.40
CA PHE A 94 7.69 2.37 2.26
C PHE A 94 7.05 1.77 1.01
N ALA A 95 6.27 2.57 0.28
CA ALA A 95 5.67 2.15 -0.98
C ALA A 95 6.33 2.82 -2.18
N ASP A 96 6.43 4.15 -2.14
CA ASP A 96 6.99 4.98 -3.21
C ASP A 96 7.28 6.39 -2.67
N GLY A 97 8.05 7.19 -3.39
CA GLY A 97 8.30 8.57 -3.02
C GLY A 97 9.04 9.35 -4.11
N HIS A 98 8.62 10.59 -4.30
CA HIS A 98 9.25 11.49 -5.26
C HIS A 98 8.94 12.96 -4.95
N ILE A 99 9.53 13.86 -5.73
CA ILE A 99 9.21 15.28 -5.69
C ILE A 99 7.93 15.55 -6.48
N VAL A 100 6.96 16.22 -5.88
CA VAL A 100 5.70 16.62 -6.52
C VAL A 100 5.96 17.62 -7.65
N GLY A 101 5.18 17.52 -8.73
CA GLY A 101 5.23 18.46 -9.85
C GLY A 101 4.93 19.90 -9.46
N GLY A 102 5.24 20.83 -10.37
CA GLY A 102 5.01 22.27 -10.14
C GLY A 102 3.53 22.68 -10.04
N ASP A 103 2.62 21.79 -10.42
CA ASP A 103 1.16 21.95 -10.39
C ASP A 103 0.50 21.29 -9.16
N GLY A 104 1.29 20.67 -8.27
CA GLY A 104 0.75 20.00 -7.08
C GLY A 104 0.06 18.66 -7.38
N VAL A 105 0.24 18.11 -8.58
CA VAL A 105 -0.27 16.79 -8.99
C VAL A 105 0.85 15.75 -8.90
N ALA A 106 0.51 14.54 -8.44
CA ALA A 106 1.45 13.44 -8.34
C ALA A 106 0.77 12.08 -8.58
N SER A 107 1.58 11.12 -9.00
CA SER A 107 1.18 9.72 -9.15
C SER A 107 2.25 8.83 -8.56
N PHE A 108 1.85 7.98 -7.62
CA PHE A 108 2.73 7.00 -6.97
C PHE A 108 2.31 5.59 -7.35
N ALA A 109 3.26 4.66 -7.37
CA ALA A 109 2.99 3.26 -7.63
C ALA A 109 3.95 2.37 -6.85
N GLY A 110 3.44 1.24 -6.36
CA GLY A 110 4.25 0.30 -5.59
C GLY A 110 3.63 -1.09 -5.52
N SER A 111 4.41 -2.06 -5.08
CA SER A 111 3.94 -3.41 -4.81
C SER A 111 4.52 -3.94 -3.51
N LEU A 112 3.73 -4.72 -2.78
CA LEU A 112 4.16 -5.36 -1.55
C LEU A 112 3.79 -6.85 -1.61
N ARG A 113 4.78 -7.71 -1.45
CA ARG A 113 4.57 -9.16 -1.40
C ARG A 113 4.17 -9.60 0.01
N VAL A 114 3.43 -10.69 0.08
CA VAL A 114 3.20 -11.37 1.36
C VAL A 114 4.55 -11.82 1.95
N GLY A 115 4.78 -11.52 3.23
CA GLY A 115 6.01 -11.81 3.96
C GLY A 115 7.15 -10.83 3.72
N ASP A 116 6.98 -9.81 2.88
CA ASP A 116 7.96 -8.75 2.69
C ASP A 116 7.92 -7.77 3.88
N THR A 117 9.08 -7.56 4.48
CA THR A 117 9.34 -6.64 5.60
C THR A 117 10.38 -5.57 5.25
N SER A 118 10.76 -5.48 3.97
CA SER A 118 11.69 -4.45 3.51
C SER A 118 11.03 -3.07 3.53
N GLY A 119 11.83 -2.03 3.82
CA GLY A 119 11.31 -0.67 3.88
C GLY A 119 10.42 -0.38 5.08
N CYS A 120 10.46 -1.20 6.14
CA CYS A 120 9.76 -0.91 7.38
C CYS A 120 10.10 0.47 7.96
N PHE A 121 9.07 1.14 8.45
CA PHE A 121 9.06 2.55 8.80
C PHE A 121 10.12 2.97 9.82
N HIS A 122 10.25 2.23 10.92
CA HIS A 122 11.21 2.50 12.00
C HIS A 122 11.29 1.27 12.93
N PRO A 123 12.45 0.95 13.58
CA PRO A 123 12.57 -0.20 14.48
C PRO A 123 11.60 -0.23 15.68
N ALA A 124 11.08 0.93 16.08
CA ALA A 124 10.09 1.06 17.16
C ALA A 124 8.64 0.91 16.67
N PHE A 125 8.41 0.72 15.37
CA PHE A 125 7.09 0.60 14.78
C PHE A 125 6.83 -0.86 14.35
N PRO A 126 5.57 -1.35 14.39
CA PRO A 126 5.24 -2.67 13.88
C PRO A 126 5.73 -2.89 12.44
N CYS A 127 6.29 -4.07 12.19
CA CYS A 127 6.93 -4.47 10.93
C CYS A 127 6.61 -5.94 10.63
N ALA A 128 5.35 -6.35 10.82
CA ALA A 128 4.93 -7.73 10.54
C ALA A 128 4.84 -8.04 9.03
N GLY A 129 4.91 -7.01 8.18
CA GLY A 129 4.68 -7.14 6.75
C GLY A 129 3.21 -7.30 6.40
N LEU A 130 2.95 -7.58 5.13
CA LEU A 130 1.66 -8.08 4.66
C LEU A 130 1.63 -9.60 4.89
N THR A 131 0.69 -10.10 5.68
CA THR A 131 0.55 -11.53 5.97
C THR A 131 -0.66 -12.15 5.29
N ASP A 132 -1.67 -11.34 4.97
CA ASP A 132 -2.84 -11.75 4.21
C ASP A 132 -3.24 -10.64 3.23
N ALA A 133 -2.90 -10.88 1.95
CA ALA A 133 -3.13 -9.92 0.88
C ALA A 133 -4.60 -9.68 0.55
N ARG A 134 -5.52 -10.59 0.91
CA ARG A 134 -6.97 -10.42 0.67
C ARG A 134 -7.68 -9.90 1.91
N GLY A 135 -7.30 -10.41 3.08
CA GLY A 135 -7.97 -10.14 4.35
C GLY A 135 -7.51 -8.89 5.08
N GLN A 136 -6.32 -8.34 4.82
CA GLN A 136 -5.86 -7.15 5.55
C GLN A 136 -6.43 -5.84 4.98
N VAL A 137 -6.78 -4.93 5.89
CA VAL A 137 -7.05 -3.54 5.56
C VAL A 137 -5.73 -2.88 5.16
N VAL A 138 -5.76 -2.16 4.04
CA VAL A 138 -4.61 -1.42 3.52
C VAL A 138 -4.96 0.05 3.48
N LEU A 139 -4.23 0.86 4.23
CA LEU A 139 -4.27 2.32 4.15
C LEU A 139 -3.02 2.77 3.40
N LEU A 140 -3.22 3.44 2.26
CA LEU A 140 -2.16 4.18 1.57
C LEU A 140 -2.10 5.57 2.18
N LEU A 141 -0.94 5.93 2.72
CA LEU A 141 -0.73 7.20 3.39
C LEU A 141 0.31 8.04 2.66
N ALA A 142 -0.09 9.18 2.11
CA ALA A 142 0.83 10.16 1.56
C ALA A 142 1.33 11.11 2.66
N ARG A 143 2.65 11.28 2.75
CA ARG A 143 3.32 12.15 3.73
C ARG A 143 4.16 13.19 3.00
N VAL A 144 3.95 14.46 3.34
CA VAL A 144 4.78 15.57 2.87
C VAL A 144 5.99 15.75 3.80
N HIS A 145 7.12 16.07 3.19
CA HIS A 145 8.42 16.23 3.83
C HIS A 145 8.93 17.69 3.74
N GLY A 146 8.02 18.66 3.77
CA GLY A 146 8.38 20.08 3.72
C GLY A 146 9.16 20.51 2.48
N ASP A 147 9.99 21.55 2.61
CA ASP A 147 10.79 22.04 1.49
C ASP A 147 11.94 21.08 1.12
N LYS A 148 12.33 21.09 -0.15
CA LYS A 148 13.50 20.30 -0.61
C LYS A 148 14.75 20.75 0.15
N ASP A 149 15.41 19.82 0.81
CA ASP A 149 16.77 20.00 1.29
C ASP A 149 17.70 19.25 0.36
N PRO A 150 18.48 19.93 -0.51
CA PRO A 150 19.35 19.27 -1.49
C PRO A 150 20.30 18.22 -0.90
N GLY A 151 20.69 18.35 0.37
CA GLY A 151 21.55 17.37 1.05
C GLY A 151 20.82 16.13 1.57
N ARG A 152 19.49 16.18 1.67
CA ARG A 152 18.65 15.15 2.29
C ARG A 152 17.53 14.61 1.39
N ILE A 153 17.41 15.06 0.14
CA ILE A 153 16.38 14.56 -0.80
C ILE A 153 16.24 13.03 -0.80
N PRO A 154 17.32 12.23 -0.86
CA PRO A 154 17.19 10.77 -0.79
C PRO A 154 16.43 10.29 0.45
N ASP A 155 16.71 10.88 1.61
CA ASP A 155 16.02 10.57 2.86
C ASP A 155 14.57 11.07 2.82
N GLN A 156 14.34 12.28 2.32
CA GLN A 156 13.01 12.90 2.18
C GLN A 156 12.05 12.12 1.26
N ILE A 157 12.56 11.29 0.34
CA ILE A 157 11.73 10.51 -0.61
C ILE A 157 11.80 8.99 -0.41
N HIS A 158 12.54 8.48 0.58
CA HIS A 158 12.62 7.03 0.88
C HIS A 158 12.39 6.67 2.36
N THR A 159 12.37 7.66 3.25
CA THR A 159 12.27 7.40 4.69
C THR A 159 11.10 8.16 5.29
N SER A 160 10.78 7.82 6.53
CA SER A 160 9.76 8.50 7.33
C SER A 160 10.28 9.76 8.03
N GLU A 161 11.55 10.12 7.80
CA GLU A 161 12.23 11.15 8.56
C GLU A 161 11.54 12.51 8.44
N ALA A 162 11.61 13.23 9.54
CA ALA A 162 11.36 14.65 9.61
C ALA A 162 12.47 15.39 8.83
N THR A 163 12.08 16.42 8.11
CA THR A 163 12.94 17.24 7.26
C THR A 163 13.56 18.40 8.00
N SER A 164 12.92 18.86 9.07
CA SER A 164 13.52 19.78 10.01
C SER A 164 14.35 19.05 11.07
N VAL A 165 15.31 19.77 11.65
CA VAL A 165 16.11 19.30 12.81
C VAL A 165 15.21 19.05 14.02
N ASN A 166 14.11 19.79 14.13
CA ASN A 166 13.10 19.63 15.16
C ASN A 166 11.80 19.12 14.52
N PRO A 167 11.47 17.83 14.65
CA PRO A 167 10.28 17.22 14.03
C PRO A 167 8.95 17.92 14.31
N LEU A 168 8.86 18.75 15.37
CA LEU A 168 7.68 19.57 15.67
C LEU A 168 7.44 20.69 14.66
N ASP A 169 8.47 21.10 13.92
CA ASP A 169 8.39 22.14 12.89
C ASP A 169 7.84 21.56 11.56
N ASP A 170 7.81 20.23 11.43
CA ASP A 170 7.18 19.51 10.30
C ASP A 170 5.72 19.12 10.59
N LEU A 171 5.20 19.43 11.78
CA LEU A 171 3.78 19.29 12.11
C LEU A 171 2.98 20.43 11.48
N CYS A 172 1.68 20.20 11.26
CA CYS A 172 0.79 21.27 10.80
C CYS A 172 0.77 22.47 11.76
N PRO A 173 0.40 23.66 11.26
CA PRO A 173 0.09 24.79 12.11
C PRO A 173 -0.87 24.39 13.23
N LEU A 174 -0.64 24.94 14.43
CA LEU A 174 -1.47 24.71 15.60
C LEU A 174 -2.93 24.99 15.25
N LEU A 175 -3.79 23.97 15.36
CA LEU A 175 -5.23 24.14 15.19
C LEU A 175 -5.81 24.93 16.36
N VAL A 176 -7.02 25.47 16.16
CA VAL A 176 -7.73 26.30 17.16
C VAL A 176 -8.00 25.54 18.47
N ASP A 177 -8.09 24.22 18.41
CA ASP A 177 -8.26 23.34 19.57
C ASP A 177 -6.94 22.98 20.28
N GLY A 178 -5.81 23.51 19.81
CA GLY A 178 -4.49 23.26 20.38
C GLY A 178 -3.81 21.98 19.88
N SER A 179 -4.43 21.22 18.97
CA SER A 179 -3.79 20.06 18.34
C SER A 179 -2.80 20.48 17.24
N ARG A 180 -1.78 19.64 17.01
CA ARG A 180 -0.80 19.78 15.92
C ARG A 180 -0.73 18.46 15.15
N PRO A 181 -1.67 18.20 14.22
CA PRO A 181 -1.63 16.98 13.44
C PRO A 181 -0.38 16.93 12.56
N PHE A 182 0.05 15.74 12.17
CA PHE A 182 0.96 15.64 11.03
C PHE A 182 0.26 16.20 9.80
N CYS A 183 0.97 16.98 8.99
CA CYS A 183 0.51 17.36 7.66
C CYS A 183 0.60 16.14 6.72
N GLN A 184 -0.29 15.18 6.95
CA GLN A 184 -0.46 13.96 6.16
C GLN A 184 -1.43 14.27 5.04
N VAL A 185 -0.88 14.77 3.94
CA VAL A 185 -1.70 15.28 2.84
C VAL A 185 -2.14 14.10 2.00
N GLN A 186 -3.22 13.49 2.48
CA GLN A 186 -4.09 12.52 1.82
C GLN A 186 -3.83 11.04 2.06
N ALA A 187 -4.92 10.29 2.03
CA ALA A 187 -4.91 8.85 2.23
C ALA A 187 -6.02 8.16 1.42
N ALA A 188 -5.85 6.86 1.23
CA ALA A 188 -6.84 5.98 0.60
C ALA A 188 -6.96 4.67 1.40
N LEU A 189 -8.17 4.34 1.85
CA LEU A 189 -8.44 3.17 2.68
C LEU A 189 -9.12 2.06 1.89
N PHE A 190 -8.49 0.89 1.83
CA PHE A 190 -9.00 -0.30 1.17
C PHE A 190 -9.41 -1.35 2.19
N THR A 191 -10.70 -1.72 2.17
CA THR A 191 -11.22 -2.80 3.00
C THR A 191 -10.83 -4.18 2.47
N PRO A 192 -10.94 -5.24 3.29
CA PRO A 192 -10.70 -6.61 2.88
C PRO A 192 -11.63 -7.04 1.73
N VAL A 193 -11.21 -8.06 1.00
CA VAL A 193 -11.99 -8.70 -0.06
C VAL A 193 -12.04 -10.21 0.19
N SER A 194 -13.16 -10.82 -0.20
CA SER A 194 -13.35 -12.28 -0.18
C SER A 194 -12.52 -12.99 -1.24
#